data_AF-A0A0M2LJB3-F1
#
_entry.id   AF-A0A0M2LJB3-F1
#
_cell.length_a   1.000
_cell.length_b   1.000
_cell.length_c   1.000
_cell.angle_alpha   90.00
_cell.angle_beta   90.00
_cell.angle_gamma   90.00
#
_symmetry.space_group_name_H-M   'P 1'
#
loop_
_entity.id
_entity.type
_entity.pdbx_description
1 polymer ?
#
loop_
_entity_poly.entity_id
_entity_poly.type
_entity_poly.pdbx_seq_one_letter_code
_entity_poly.pdbx_strand_id
1 'polypeptide(L)'
;MRTADRLSFQRSADLTGQIEEGVATRLPQLVSLRFRMNDPSRFVKTAGTRSIYRRELEARRLPENSVSGATALFLAIGWELANGQRLSPAQNAAIFRQTTSGLQSSPLLRQSHARRQQESEMRLIIAALWLEEARARASSARLTKELSDAVWRDMKTITSNDMRAYDVTAKGFTER
;
A
#
# COMPACT_ATOMS: atom_id res chain seq x y z
N MET A 1 -0.20 27.16 0.17
CA MET A 1 -0.31 26.69 -1.23
C MET A 1 -0.12 25.18 -1.24
N ARG A 2 -1.14 24.37 -1.52
CA ARG A 2 -0.97 22.91 -1.68
C ARG A 2 -0.35 22.67 -3.05
N THR A 3 0.88 22.18 -3.11
CA THR A 3 1.49 21.75 -4.36
C THR A 3 0.63 20.61 -4.92
N ALA A 4 0.06 20.79 -6.11
CA ALA A 4 -0.71 19.74 -6.76
C ALA A 4 0.22 18.54 -7.03
N ASP A 5 -0.21 17.35 -6.60
CA ASP A 5 0.54 16.12 -6.85
C ASP A 5 0.55 15.84 -8.35
N ARG A 6 1.74 15.82 -8.94
CA ARG A 6 1.95 15.64 -10.40
C ARG A 6 1.55 14.25 -10.87
N LEU A 7 1.38 13.29 -9.95
CA LEU A 7 0.90 11.94 -10.23
C LEU A 7 -0.55 11.72 -9.78
N SER A 8 -1.34 12.79 -9.75
CA SER A 8 -2.78 12.71 -9.56
C SER A 8 -3.50 12.11 -10.75
N PHE A 9 -4.72 11.61 -10.52
CA PHE A 9 -5.58 11.12 -11.58
C PHE A 9 -7.07 11.38 -11.35
N GLN A 10 -7.84 11.44 -12.43
CA GLN A 10 -9.30 11.38 -12.35
C GLN A 10 -9.72 9.92 -12.23
N ARG A 11 -10.41 9.60 -11.14
CA ARG A 11 -10.87 8.25 -10.85
C ARG A 11 -12.07 7.89 -11.72
N SER A 12 -12.04 6.71 -12.33
CA SER A 12 -13.17 6.07 -13.01
C SER A 12 -13.72 4.91 -12.18
N ALA A 13 -15.03 4.88 -11.95
CA ALA A 13 -15.70 3.80 -11.21
C ALA A 13 -15.63 2.47 -11.96
N ASP A 14 -15.89 2.48 -13.27
CA ASP A 14 -15.83 1.28 -14.11
C ASP A 14 -14.43 0.66 -14.11
N LEU A 15 -13.40 1.51 -14.23
CA LEU A 15 -12.02 1.05 -14.16
C LEU A 15 -11.68 0.49 -12.78
N THR A 16 -12.24 1.05 -11.70
CA THR A 16 -12.06 0.52 -10.35
C THR A 16 -12.56 -0.92 -10.27
N GLY A 17 -13.77 -1.20 -10.76
CA GLY A 17 -14.34 -2.56 -10.76
C GLY A 17 -13.50 -3.54 -11.59
N GLN A 18 -12.98 -3.11 -12.75
CA GLN A 18 -12.09 -3.95 -13.57
C GLN A 18 -10.76 -4.25 -12.87
N ILE A 19 -10.19 -3.28 -12.15
CA ILE A 19 -8.96 -3.48 -11.38
C ILE A 19 -9.22 -4.44 -10.22
N GLU A 20 -10.29 -4.24 -9.46
CA GLU A 20 -10.70 -5.13 -8.36
C GLU A 20 -10.86 -6.58 -8.86
N GLU A 21 -11.56 -6.78 -9.99
CA GLU A 21 -11.72 -8.11 -10.61
C GLU A 21 -10.38 -8.73 -11.02
N GLY A 22 -9.51 -7.94 -11.67
CA GLY A 22 -8.18 -8.38 -12.08
C GLY A 22 -7.28 -8.75 -10.91
N VAL A 23 -7.30 -7.97 -9.82
CA VAL A 23 -6.54 -8.25 -8.60
C VAL A 23 -7.08 -9.51 -7.91
N ALA A 24 -8.40 -9.62 -7.77
CA ALA A 24 -9.03 -10.78 -7.12
C ALA A 24 -8.72 -12.10 -7.83
N THR A 25 -8.65 -12.08 -9.17
CA THR A 25 -8.30 -13.25 -10.00
C THR A 25 -6.82 -13.63 -9.86
N ARG A 26 -5.94 -12.64 -9.72
CA ARG A 26 -4.49 -12.82 -9.71
C ARG A 26 -3.88 -12.82 -8.31
N LEU A 27 -4.71 -12.83 -7.28
CA LEU A 27 -4.29 -12.62 -5.91
C LEU A 27 -3.13 -13.53 -5.46
N PRO A 28 -3.13 -14.86 -5.77
CA PRO A 28 -2.03 -15.74 -5.39
C PRO A 28 -0.68 -15.41 -6.07
N GLN A 29 -0.69 -14.63 -7.15
CA GLN A 29 0.51 -14.17 -7.85
C GLN A 29 1.01 -12.81 -7.35
N LEU A 30 0.14 -12.03 -6.70
CA LEU A 30 0.45 -10.66 -6.25
C LEU A 30 1.03 -10.63 -4.83
N VAL A 31 0.69 -11.60 -3.99
CA VAL A 31 1.18 -11.69 -2.61
C VAL A 31 1.53 -13.14 -2.25
N SER A 32 2.56 -13.33 -1.43
CA SER A 32 3.00 -14.64 -0.94
C SER A 32 2.22 -15.12 0.28
N LEU A 33 1.30 -14.28 0.78
CA LEU A 33 0.53 -14.55 1.97
C LEU A 33 -0.47 -15.68 1.76
N ARG A 34 -0.43 -16.67 2.66
CA ARG A 34 -1.50 -17.68 2.78
C ARG A 34 -2.62 -17.09 3.62
N PHE A 35 -3.63 -16.53 2.98
CA PHE A 35 -4.75 -15.86 3.64
C PHE A 35 -5.47 -16.74 4.67
N ARG A 36 -5.88 -16.11 5.77
CA ARG A 36 -6.74 -16.70 6.80
C ARG A 36 -8.11 -16.03 6.86
N MET A 37 -8.25 -14.85 6.26
CA MET A 37 -9.56 -14.25 6.04
C MET A 37 -10.42 -15.15 5.16
N ASN A 38 -11.72 -15.13 5.40
CA ASN A 38 -12.68 -15.83 4.57
C ASN A 38 -12.80 -15.11 3.22
N ASP A 39 -12.57 -15.85 2.14
CA ASP A 39 -12.77 -15.41 0.74
C ASP A 39 -12.07 -14.06 0.41
N PRO A 40 -10.72 -14.04 0.36
CA PRO A 40 -9.96 -12.82 0.09
C PRO A 40 -10.25 -12.24 -1.30
N SER A 41 -10.58 -13.08 -2.29
CA SER A 41 -10.97 -12.63 -3.63
C SER A 41 -12.30 -11.85 -3.59
N ARG A 42 -13.30 -12.31 -2.83
CA ARG A 42 -14.53 -11.53 -2.62
C ARG A 42 -14.24 -10.25 -1.85
N PHE A 43 -13.38 -10.28 -0.84
CA PHE A 43 -13.03 -9.09 -0.08
C PHE A 43 -12.48 -7.98 -1.00
N VAL A 44 -11.58 -8.32 -1.92
CA VAL A 44 -11.07 -7.39 -2.95
C VAL A 44 -12.18 -6.71 -3.75
N LYS A 45 -13.18 -7.49 -4.17
CA LYS A 45 -14.30 -7.03 -5.01
C LYS A 45 -15.37 -6.23 -4.24
N THR A 46 -15.21 -6.07 -2.92
CA THR A 46 -16.21 -5.38 -2.08
C THR A 46 -15.77 -3.98 -1.74
N ALA A 47 -16.73 -3.16 -1.28
CA ALA A 47 -16.44 -1.86 -0.68
C ALA A 47 -15.57 -1.96 0.60
N GLY A 48 -15.28 -3.17 1.11
CA GLY A 48 -14.47 -3.42 2.30
C GLY A 48 -13.04 -2.92 2.15
N THR A 49 -12.34 -3.31 1.09
CA THR A 49 -10.97 -2.82 0.80
C THR A 49 -10.94 -1.30 0.67
N ARG A 50 -11.92 -0.74 -0.05
CA ARG A 50 -12.05 0.71 -0.27
C ARG A 50 -12.24 1.49 1.01
N SER A 51 -13.08 0.97 1.90
CA SER A 51 -13.33 1.59 3.20
C SER A 51 -12.06 1.58 4.07
N ILE A 52 -11.28 0.48 4.03
CA ILE A 52 -10.02 0.39 4.77
C ILE A 52 -8.99 1.37 4.24
N TYR A 53 -8.66 1.34 2.94
CA TYR A 53 -7.56 2.18 2.45
C TYR A 53 -7.92 3.67 2.50
N ARG A 54 -9.19 4.06 2.31
CA ARG A 54 -9.61 5.48 2.42
C ARG A 54 -9.42 6.02 3.82
N ARG A 55 -9.84 5.24 4.82
CA ARG A 55 -9.63 5.59 6.23
C ARG A 55 -8.15 5.74 6.56
N GLU A 56 -7.30 4.86 6.04
CA GLU A 56 -5.85 4.93 6.27
C GLU A 56 -5.19 6.12 5.56
N LEU A 57 -5.60 6.41 4.32
CA LEU A 57 -5.16 7.61 3.60
C LEU A 57 -5.53 8.87 4.38
N GLU A 58 -6.77 8.97 4.85
CA GLU A 58 -7.26 10.10 5.64
C GLU A 58 -6.49 10.25 6.95
N ALA A 59 -6.35 9.17 7.72
CA ALA A 59 -5.63 9.16 9.00
C ALA A 59 -4.17 9.62 8.85
N ARG A 60 -3.53 9.31 7.71
CA ARG A 60 -2.15 9.68 7.40
C ARG A 60 -2.03 10.96 6.58
N ARG A 61 -3.16 11.63 6.28
CA ARG A 61 -3.25 12.86 5.45
C ARG A 61 -2.62 12.70 4.07
N LEU A 62 -2.81 11.53 3.46
CA LEU A 62 -2.31 11.20 2.13
C LEU A 62 -3.40 11.46 1.06
N PRO A 63 -3.02 11.94 -0.14
CA PRO A 63 -3.98 12.20 -1.22
C PRO A 63 -4.53 10.88 -1.80
N GLU A 64 -5.86 10.75 -1.88
CA GLU A 64 -6.53 9.52 -2.35
C GLU A 64 -6.32 9.23 -3.84
N ASN A 65 -6.47 10.24 -4.69
CA ASN A 65 -6.36 10.07 -6.15
C ASN A 65 -4.96 10.43 -6.63
N SER A 66 -3.95 9.81 -6.02
CA SER A 66 -2.53 10.03 -6.29
C SER A 66 -1.73 8.74 -6.20
N VAL A 67 -0.87 8.50 -7.19
CA VAL A 67 0.11 7.40 -7.15
C VAL A 67 1.09 7.59 -5.99
N SER A 68 1.53 8.82 -5.72
CA SER A 68 2.45 9.11 -4.61
C SER A 68 1.79 8.83 -3.26
N GLY A 69 0.50 9.19 -3.11
CA GLY A 69 -0.28 8.90 -1.90
C GLY A 69 -0.48 7.40 -1.68
N ALA A 70 -0.88 6.67 -2.72
CA ALA A 70 -1.03 5.23 -2.67
C ALA A 70 0.29 4.50 -2.41
N THR A 71 1.38 4.93 -3.04
CA THR A 71 2.71 4.36 -2.85
C THR A 71 3.21 4.63 -1.42
N ALA A 72 3.03 5.84 -0.91
CA ALA A 72 3.41 6.17 0.46
C ALA A 72 2.64 5.32 1.48
N LEU A 73 1.33 5.13 1.28
CA LEU A 73 0.53 4.27 2.15
C LEU A 73 1.01 2.81 2.10
N PHE A 74 1.22 2.28 0.90
CA PHE A 74 1.69 0.92 0.67
C PHE A 74 3.04 0.67 1.34
N LEU A 75 4.01 1.58 1.16
CA LEU A 75 5.32 1.50 1.81
C LEU A 75 5.21 1.59 3.34
N ALA A 76 4.38 2.51 3.85
CA ALA A 76 4.19 2.69 5.28
C ALA A 76 3.60 1.43 5.94
N ILE A 77 2.49 0.89 5.41
CA ILE A 77 1.86 -0.34 5.93
C ILE A 77 2.81 -1.53 5.77
N GLY A 78 3.48 -1.64 4.62
CA GLY A 78 4.44 -2.70 4.36
C GLY A 78 5.57 -2.71 5.40
N TRP A 79 6.14 -1.55 5.71
CA TRP A 79 7.17 -1.42 6.73
C TRP A 79 6.64 -1.70 8.15
N GLU A 80 5.45 -1.16 8.50
CA GLU A 80 4.83 -1.37 9.82
C GLU A 80 4.64 -2.86 10.12
N LEU A 81 4.11 -3.62 9.15
CA LEU A 81 3.84 -5.05 9.31
C LEU A 81 5.13 -5.89 9.24
N ALA A 82 6.07 -5.53 8.37
CA ALA A 82 7.35 -6.23 8.25
C ALA A 82 8.24 -6.07 9.50
N ASN A 83 8.10 -4.97 10.23
CA ASN A 83 8.89 -4.68 11.45
C ASN A 83 8.08 -4.81 12.75
N GLY A 84 6.75 -5.00 12.68
CA GLY A 84 5.89 -5.08 13.86
C GLY A 84 5.83 -3.76 14.66
N GLN A 85 6.03 -2.62 14.00
CA GLN A 85 6.11 -1.30 14.62
C GLN A 85 5.13 -0.34 13.97
N ARG A 86 4.61 0.64 14.72
CA ARG A 86 3.72 1.68 14.19
C ARG A 86 4.49 2.95 13.86
N LEU A 87 4.14 3.58 12.74
CA LEU A 87 4.73 4.85 12.34
C LEU A 87 4.01 6.02 13.00
N SER A 88 4.79 6.97 13.49
CA SER A 88 4.31 8.27 13.93
C SER A 88 3.79 9.11 12.76
N PRO A 89 2.99 10.16 13.01
CA PRO A 89 2.57 11.10 11.98
C PRO A 89 3.75 11.76 11.22
N ALA A 90 4.83 12.08 11.93
CA ALA A 90 6.03 12.68 11.33
C ALA A 90 6.73 11.73 10.36
N GLN A 91 6.83 10.44 10.71
CA GLN A 91 7.40 9.40 9.85
C GLN A 91 6.51 9.17 8.61
N ASN A 92 5.18 9.10 8.77
CA ASN A 92 4.25 8.99 7.64
C ASN A 92 4.41 10.18 6.65
N ALA A 93 4.48 11.40 7.17
CA ALA A 93 4.71 12.59 6.35
C ALA A 93 6.08 12.55 5.65
N ALA A 94 7.11 12.00 6.31
CA ALA A 94 8.44 11.86 5.73
C ALA A 94 8.47 10.84 4.57
N ILE A 95 7.83 9.68 4.76
CA ILE A 95 7.64 8.69 3.69
C ILE A 95 6.93 9.32 2.49
N PHE A 96 5.87 10.09 2.71
CA PHE A 96 5.14 10.75 1.62
C PHE A 96 6.01 11.76 0.86
N ARG A 97 6.80 12.59 1.56
CA ARG A 97 7.74 13.51 0.91
C ARG A 97 8.79 12.77 0.10
N GLN A 98 9.42 11.74 0.68
CA GLN A 98 10.44 10.94 0.00
C GLN A 98 9.87 10.23 -1.24
N THR A 99 8.67 9.66 -1.12
CA THR A 99 7.96 9.01 -2.23
C THR A 99 7.66 10.01 -3.34
N THR A 100 7.11 11.17 -2.98
CA THR A 100 6.80 12.23 -3.95
C THR A 100 8.05 12.69 -4.69
N SER A 101 9.16 12.90 -3.98
CA SER A 101 10.45 13.26 -4.59
C SER A 101 11.00 12.16 -5.49
N GLY A 102 10.98 10.91 -5.03
CA GLY A 102 11.48 9.76 -5.79
C GLY A 102 10.69 9.49 -7.07
N LEU A 103 9.42 9.86 -7.10
CA LEU A 103 8.56 9.69 -8.27
C LEU A 103 8.60 10.86 -9.26
N GLN A 104 9.37 11.93 -9.00
CA GLN A 104 9.45 13.09 -9.91
C GLN A 104 10.06 12.78 -11.28
N SER A 105 10.83 11.69 -11.39
CA SER A 105 11.37 11.20 -12.66
C SER A 105 10.64 9.94 -13.18
N SER A 106 9.55 9.54 -12.51
CA SER A 106 8.84 8.31 -12.85
C SER A 106 8.24 8.38 -14.27
N PRO A 107 8.36 7.32 -15.08
CA PRO A 107 7.65 7.21 -16.35
C PRO A 107 6.13 7.39 -16.22
N LEU A 108 5.55 7.14 -15.03
CA LEU A 108 4.13 7.30 -14.73
C LEU A 108 3.61 8.74 -14.90
N LEU A 109 4.51 9.74 -14.89
CA LEU A 109 4.15 11.13 -15.19
C LEU A 109 3.63 11.30 -16.62
N ARG A 110 4.12 10.48 -17.57
CA ARG A 110 3.74 10.51 -18.98
C ARG A 110 2.62 9.53 -19.32
N GLN A 111 2.18 8.72 -18.35
CA GLN A 111 1.15 7.71 -18.54
C GLN A 111 -0.26 8.31 -18.46
N SER A 112 -1.26 7.55 -18.92
CA SER A 112 -2.65 7.96 -18.86
C SER A 112 -3.19 8.00 -17.42
N HIS A 113 -4.29 8.72 -17.22
CA HIS A 113 -5.04 8.69 -15.96
C HIS A 113 -5.45 7.27 -15.57
N ALA A 114 -5.88 6.46 -16.54
CA ALA A 114 -6.24 5.07 -16.33
C ALA A 114 -5.06 4.24 -15.79
N ARG A 115 -3.85 4.42 -16.35
CA ARG A 115 -2.67 3.70 -15.87
C ARG A 115 -2.27 4.15 -14.46
N ARG A 116 -2.30 5.45 -14.18
CA ARG A 116 -2.04 5.98 -12.83
C ARG A 116 -3.04 5.45 -11.80
N GLN A 117 -4.33 5.39 -12.17
CA GLN A 117 -5.35 4.79 -11.33
C GLN A 117 -5.06 3.31 -11.08
N GLN A 118 -4.76 2.52 -12.12
CA GLN A 118 -4.43 1.10 -11.97
C GLN A 118 -3.28 0.86 -10.97
N GLU A 119 -2.18 1.58 -11.14
CA GLU A 119 -1.01 1.49 -10.25
C GLU A 119 -1.36 1.89 -8.80
N SER A 120 -2.16 2.94 -8.65
CA SER A 120 -2.62 3.41 -7.34
C SER A 120 -3.52 2.37 -6.66
N GLU A 121 -4.56 1.90 -7.34
CA GLU A 121 -5.55 0.97 -6.79
C GLU A 121 -4.94 -0.37 -6.41
N MET A 122 -4.04 -0.93 -7.24
CA MET A 122 -3.36 -2.18 -6.90
C MET A 122 -2.60 -2.08 -5.58
N ARG A 123 -1.87 -0.99 -5.35
CA ARG A 123 -1.14 -0.73 -4.10
C ARG A 123 -2.09 -0.57 -2.90
N LEU A 124 -3.18 0.18 -3.07
CA LEU A 124 -4.16 0.41 -2.02
C LEU A 124 -4.91 -0.87 -1.63
N ILE A 125 -5.30 -1.70 -2.61
CA ILE A 125 -5.98 -2.97 -2.38
C ILE A 125 -5.06 -3.95 -1.63
N ILE A 126 -3.79 -4.08 -2.06
CA ILE A 126 -2.82 -4.96 -1.37
C ILE A 126 -2.60 -4.50 0.08
N ALA A 127 -2.44 -3.19 0.30
CA ALA A 127 -2.27 -2.65 1.64
C ALA A 127 -3.50 -2.92 2.54
N ALA A 128 -4.72 -2.76 2.00
CA ALA A 128 -5.95 -3.08 2.71
C ALA A 128 -6.07 -4.58 3.04
N LEU A 129 -5.67 -5.46 2.12
CA LEU A 129 -5.63 -6.90 2.34
C LEU A 129 -4.68 -7.28 3.48
N TRP A 130 -3.48 -6.70 3.52
CA TRP A 130 -2.54 -6.96 4.61
C TRP A 130 -3.06 -6.47 5.96
N LEU A 131 -3.73 -5.32 6.02
CA LEU A 131 -4.34 -4.83 7.26
C LEU A 131 -5.48 -5.73 7.75
N GLU A 132 -6.32 -6.20 6.83
CA GLU A 132 -7.40 -7.12 7.17
C GLU A 132 -6.85 -8.48 7.67
N GLU A 133 -5.77 -8.97 7.06
CA GLU A 133 -5.06 -10.15 7.55
C GLU A 133 -4.38 -9.93 8.90
N ALA A 134 -3.82 -8.75 9.14
CA ALA A 134 -3.27 -8.39 10.44
C ALA A 134 -4.35 -8.47 11.53
N ARG A 135 -5.56 -7.98 11.23
CA ARG A 135 -6.72 -8.10 12.13
C ARG A 135 -7.09 -9.55 12.39
N ALA A 136 -7.18 -10.38 11.36
CA ALA A 136 -7.52 -11.80 11.48
C ALA A 136 -6.48 -12.62 12.27
N ARG A 137 -5.24 -12.13 12.36
CA ARG A 137 -4.10 -12.84 13.00
C ARG A 137 -3.69 -12.27 14.36
N ALA A 138 -4.30 -11.16 14.79
CA ALA A 138 -3.89 -10.38 15.97
C ALA A 138 -3.90 -11.19 17.28
N SER A 139 -4.72 -12.25 17.37
CA SER A 139 -4.81 -13.10 18.56
C SER A 139 -3.64 -14.08 18.73
N SER A 140 -2.72 -14.17 17.77
CA SER A 140 -1.60 -15.12 17.82
C SER A 140 -0.29 -14.48 17.37
N ALA A 141 0.69 -14.48 18.29
CA ALA A 141 2.05 -14.01 18.00
C ALA A 141 2.70 -14.78 16.85
N ARG A 142 2.47 -16.10 16.78
CA ARG A 142 2.95 -16.94 15.67
C ARG A 142 2.36 -16.47 14.34
N LEU A 143 1.05 -16.26 14.28
CA LEU A 143 0.39 -15.84 13.04
C LEU A 143 0.76 -14.43 12.63
N THR A 144 0.99 -13.55 13.61
CA THR A 144 1.51 -12.19 13.37
C THR A 144 2.92 -12.24 12.78
N LYS A 145 3.79 -13.13 13.28
CA LYS A 145 5.12 -13.37 12.70
C LYS A 145 5.04 -13.91 11.27
N GLU A 146 4.16 -14.88 11.00
CA GLU A 146 3.93 -15.42 9.65
C GLU A 146 3.50 -14.31 8.66
N LEU A 147 2.61 -13.40 9.09
CA LEU A 147 2.24 -12.23 8.30
C LEU A 147 3.43 -11.30 8.07
N SER A 148 4.17 -10.97 9.13
CA SER A 148 5.35 -10.11 9.04
C SER A 148 6.37 -10.63 8.02
N ASP A 149 6.66 -11.93 8.03
CA ASP A 149 7.58 -12.57 7.09
C ASP A 149 7.02 -12.65 5.66
N ALA A 150 5.70 -12.75 5.49
CA ALA A 150 5.07 -12.69 4.17
C ALA A 150 5.12 -11.27 3.59
N VAL A 151 4.70 -10.25 4.36
CA VAL A 151 4.77 -8.84 3.92
C VAL A 151 6.21 -8.44 3.62
N TRP A 152 7.18 -8.84 4.44
CA TRP A 152 8.59 -8.59 4.17
C TRP A 152 9.03 -9.16 2.81
N ARG A 153 8.69 -10.41 2.49
CA ARG A 153 9.02 -11.04 1.20
C ARG A 153 8.32 -10.36 0.04
N ASP A 154 7.04 -10.02 0.19
CA ASP A 154 6.26 -9.33 -0.83
C ASP A 154 6.85 -7.95 -1.14
N MET A 155 7.17 -7.18 -0.10
CA MET A 155 7.81 -5.88 -0.23
C MET A 155 9.17 -5.99 -0.92
N LYS A 156 10.00 -6.97 -0.53
CA LYS A 156 11.30 -7.20 -1.19
C LYS A 156 11.14 -7.56 -2.66
N THR A 157 10.12 -8.34 -3.00
CA THR A 157 9.82 -8.73 -4.39
C THR A 157 9.31 -7.54 -5.21
N ILE A 158 8.38 -6.76 -4.65
CA ILE A 158 7.70 -5.65 -5.37
C ILE A 158 8.60 -4.42 -5.50
N THR A 159 9.39 -4.12 -4.47
CA THR A 159 10.16 -2.86 -4.39
C THR A 159 11.66 -3.07 -4.59
N SER A 160 12.13 -4.32 -4.64
CA SER A 160 13.56 -4.69 -4.57
C SER A 160 14.28 -4.21 -3.31
N ASN A 161 13.55 -3.69 -2.32
CA ASN A 161 14.11 -3.17 -1.07
C ASN A 161 13.77 -4.08 0.11
N ASP A 162 14.77 -4.37 0.93
CA ASP A 162 14.57 -5.11 2.17
C ASP A 162 14.03 -4.17 3.27
N MET A 163 12.72 -4.17 3.51
CA MET A 163 12.11 -3.27 4.50
C MET A 163 12.64 -3.43 5.93
N ARG A 164 13.30 -4.55 6.25
CA ARG A 164 13.94 -4.77 7.56
C ARG A 164 15.37 -4.26 7.61
N ALA A 165 15.94 -3.81 6.49
CA ALA A 165 17.23 -3.12 6.46
C ALA A 165 17.11 -1.61 6.66
N TYR A 166 15.89 -1.08 6.79
CA TYR A 166 15.65 0.36 6.93
C TYR A 166 14.92 0.69 8.23
N ASP A 167 15.31 1.82 8.82
CA ASP A 167 14.49 2.55 9.77
C ASP A 167 13.72 3.66 9.08
N VAL A 168 12.62 4.11 9.71
CA VAL A 168 11.90 5.31 9.27
C VAL A 168 12.13 6.40 10.30
N THR A 169 12.66 7.53 9.86
CA THR A 169 12.89 8.71 10.69
C THR A 169 12.02 9.88 10.21
N ALA A 170 12.16 11.04 10.85
CA ALA A 170 11.56 12.29 10.33
C ALA A 170 12.10 12.70 8.94
N LYS A 171 13.19 12.08 8.47
CA LYS A 171 13.77 12.29 7.13
C LYS A 171 13.27 11.28 6.09
N GLY A 172 12.60 10.21 6.50
CA GLY A 172 12.12 9.12 5.64
C GLY A 172 12.83 7.81 5.96
N PHE A 173 12.85 6.88 5.00
CA PHE A 173 13.61 5.63 5.08
C PHE A 173 15.12 5.91 5.10
N THR A 174 15.83 5.30 6.05
CA THR A 174 17.29 5.35 6.21
C THR A 174 17.81 3.93 6.45
N GLU A 175 18.89 3.55 5.76
CA GLU A 175 19.54 2.25 6.01
C GLU A 175 20.02 2.16 7.46
N ARG A 176 19.95 0.95 8.01
CA ARG A 176 20.45 0.61 9.34
C ARG A 176 21.96 0.42 9.36
#